data_AF-A0A8S9JDC6-F1
#
_entry.id   AF-A0A8S9JDC6-F1
#
_cell.length_a   1.000
_cell.length_b   1.000
_cell.length_c   1.000
_cell.angle_alpha   90.00
_cell.angle_beta   90.00
_cell.angle_gamma   90.00
#
_symmetry.space_group_name_H-M   'P 1'
#
loop_
_entity.id
_entity.type
_entity.pdbx_description
1 polymer ?
#
loop_
_entity_poly.entity_id
_entity_poly.type
_entity_poly.pdbx_seq_one_letter_code
_entity_poly.pdbx_strand_id
1 'polypeptide(L)' 'MMSLPPPLHQRNLTLQAWQSTLYWLWTERNARLHSNTFRSVDQLFKLIDRQLRNKLQSFREENPARSSLMMQSWLRFS' A
#
# COMPACT_ATOMS: atom_id res chain seq x y z
N MET A 1 25.99 -0.91 -16.19
CA MET A 1 25.00 0.10 -16.63
C MET A 1 24.19 0.52 -15.41
N MET A 2 24.22 1.80 -15.02
CA MET A 2 23.31 2.30 -13.98
C MET A 2 21.97 2.67 -14.64
N SER A 3 20.87 2.07 -14.18
CA SER A 3 19.53 2.45 -14.63
C SER A 3 19.14 3.82 -14.06
N LEU A 4 18.38 4.60 -14.83
CA LEU A 4 17.78 5.84 -14.34
C LEU A 4 16.94 5.58 -13.08
N PRO A 5 16.96 6.48 -12.09
CA PRO A 5 16.14 6.34 -10.90
C PRO A 5 14.65 6.36 -11.30
N PRO A 6 13.82 5.54 -10.64
CA PRO A 6 12.40 5.48 -10.97
C PRO A 6 11.73 6.85 -10.73
N PRO A 7 10.70 7.19 -11.52
CA PRO A 7 9.90 8.38 -11.30
C PRO A 7 9.45 8.54 -9.84
N LEU A 8 9.42 9.78 -9.34
CA LEU A 8 9.11 10.09 -7.93
C LEU A 8 7.81 9.44 -7.44
N HIS A 9 6.76 9.42 -8.27
CA HIS A 9 5.47 8.83 -7.93
C HIS A 9 5.54 7.31 -7.75
N GLN A 10 6.39 6.61 -8.52
CA GLN A 10 6.60 5.17 -8.37
C GLN A 10 7.34 4.87 -7.08
N ARG A 11 8.40 5.62 -6.76
CA ARG A 11 9.10 5.49 -5.48
C ARG A 11 8.16 5.71 -4.30
N ASN A 12 7.35 6.77 -4.36
CA ASN A 12 6.38 7.05 -3.32
C ASN A 12 5.33 5.94 -3.19
N LEU A 13 4.86 5.37 -4.31
CA LEU A 13 3.92 4.25 -4.30
C LEU A 13 4.53 3.03 -3.61
N THR A 14 5.76 2.66 -3.96
CA THR A 14 6.48 1.55 -3.33
C THR A 14 6.63 1.75 -1.83
N LEU A 15 6.98 2.96 -1.39
CA LEU A 15 7.09 3.28 0.03
C LEU A 15 5.74 3.15 0.75
N GLN A 16 4.64 3.62 0.16
CA GLN A 16 3.30 3.48 0.74
C GLN A 16 2.86 2.01 0.82
N ALA A 17 3.15 1.21 -0.21
CA ALA A 17 2.86 -0.21 -0.22
C ALA A 17 3.66 -0.97 0.85
N TRP A 18 4.95 -0.65 0.98
CA TRP A 18 5.83 -1.23 2.00
C TRP A 18 5.37 -0.88 3.42
N GLN A 19 5.07 0.40 3.68
CA GLN A 19 4.53 0.87 4.96
C GLN A 19 3.22 0.16 5.32
N SER A 20 2.28 0.07 4.37
CA SER A 20 0.99 -0.59 4.59
C SER A 20 1.15 -2.08 4.87
N THR A 21 2.05 -2.75 4.13
CA THR A 21 2.32 -4.19 4.31
C THR A 21 2.92 -4.47 5.69
N LEU A 22 3.95 -3.72 6.08
CA LEU A 22 4.56 -3.89 7.40
C LEU A 22 3.59 -3.62 8.54
N TYR A 23 2.81 -2.54 8.43
CA TYR A 23 1.83 -2.19 9.45
C TYR A 23 0.80 -3.30 9.66
N TRP A 24 0.22 -3.83 8.58
CA TRP A 24 -0.80 -4.87 8.68
C TRP A 24 -0.23 -6.22 9.08
N LEU A 25 0.98 -6.58 8.63
CA LEU A 25 1.65 -7.81 9.05
C LEU A 25 1.98 -7.78 10.55
N TRP A 26 2.47 -6.64 11.05
CA TRP A 26 2.74 -6.42 12.46
C TRP A 26 1.45 -6.48 13.29
N THR A 27 0.39 -5.81 12.82
CA THR A 27 -0.93 -5.85 13.45
C THR A 27 -1.50 -7.27 13.51
N GLU A 28 -1.37 -8.04 12.43
CA GLU A 28 -1.78 -9.44 12.39
C GLU A 28 -0.99 -10.30 13.38
N ARG A 29 0.34 -10.17 13.41
CA ARG A 29 1.19 -10.87 14.39
C ARG A 29 0.74 -10.58 15.83
N ASN A 30 0.50 -9.30 16.16
CA ASN A 30 0.10 -8.91 17.50
C ASN A 30 -1.31 -9.40 17.85
N ALA A 31 -2.24 -9.38 16.90
CA ALA A 31 -3.58 -9.93 17.10
C ALA A 31 -3.55 -11.44 17.39
N ARG A 32 -2.65 -12.19 16.74
CA ARG A 32 -2.43 -13.61 17.03
C ARG A 32 -1.86 -13.81 18.43
N LEU A 33 -0.84 -13.03 18.79
CA LEU A 33 -0.14 -13.16 20.07
C LEU A 33 -1.03 -12.77 21.28
N HIS A 34 -1.80 -11.69 21.16
CA HIS A 34 -2.50 -11.08 22.30
C HIS A 34 -4.01 -11.32 22.31
N SER A 35 -4.61 -11.65 21.17
CA SER A 35 -6.07 -11.79 21.03
C SER A 35 -6.48 -13.13 20.42
N ASN A 36 -5.53 -14.02 20.13
CA ASN A 36 -5.73 -15.31 19.45
C ASN A 36 -6.67 -15.19 18.23
N THR A 37 -6.59 -14.05 17.53
CA THR A 37 -7.43 -13.72 16.38
C THR A 37 -6.60 -13.89 15.12
N PHE A 38 -7.16 -14.60 14.14
CA PHE A 38 -6.47 -14.95 12.91
C PHE A 38 -7.29 -14.48 11.72
N ARG A 39 -6.65 -13.74 10.83
CA ARG A 39 -7.21 -13.46 9.50
C ARG A 39 -6.59 -14.41 8.48
N SER A 40 -7.38 -14.76 7.47
CA SER A 40 -6.83 -15.47 6.31
C SER A 40 -5.86 -14.57 5.55
N VAL A 41 -4.98 -15.19 4.78
CA VAL A 41 -4.04 -14.48 3.91
C VAL A 41 -4.78 -13.57 2.93
N ASP A 42 -5.90 -14.04 2.36
CA ASP A 42 -6.73 -13.23 1.45
C ASP A 42 -7.34 -11.99 2.12
N GLN A 43 -7.79 -12.12 3.37
CA GLN A 43 -8.29 -10.98 4.14
C GLN A 43 -7.19 -9.96 4.39
N LEU A 44 -5.98 -10.42 4.70
CA LEU A 44 -4.83 -9.53 4.92
C LEU A 44 -4.45 -8.77 3.64
N PHE A 45 -4.42 -9.46 2.49
CA PHE A 45 -4.18 -8.81 1.19
C PHE A 45 -5.25 -7.76 0.87
N LYS A 46 -6.53 -8.07 1.08
CA LYS A 46 -7.63 -7.10 0.88
C LYS A 46 -7.52 -5.88 1.80
N LEU A 47 -7.08 -6.07 3.05
CA LEU A 47 -6.86 -4.96 3.98
C LEU A 47 -5.71 -4.05 3.53
N ILE A 48 -4.59 -4.64 3.12
CA ILE A 48 -3.43 -3.90 2.61
C ILE A 48 -3.79 -3.14 1.33
N ASP A 49 -4.44 -3.79 0.37
CA ASP A 49 -4.88 -3.18 -0.88
C ASP A 49 -5.84 -2.01 -0.62
N ARG A 50 -6.85 -2.20 0.23
CA ARG A 50 -7.79 -1.13 0.61
C ARG A 50 -7.08 0.04 1.31
N GLN A 51 -6.18 -0.24 2.25
CA GLN A 51 -5.41 0.79 2.96
C GLN A 51 -4.59 1.62 1.96
N LEU A 52 -3.92 0.95 1.02
CA LEU A 52 -3.11 1.61 0.01
C LEU A 52 -3.98 2.48 -0.91
N ARG A 53 -5.08 1.94 -1.46
CA ARG A 53 -6.01 2.69 -2.32
C ARG A 53 -6.54 3.94 -1.64
N ASN A 54 -6.97 3.83 -0.38
CA ASN A 54 -7.44 4.97 0.41
C ASN A 54 -6.34 6.03 0.60
N LYS A 55 -5.11 5.59 0.87
CA LYS A 55 -3.97 6.51 1.01
C LYS A 55 -3.60 7.19 -0.31
N LEU A 56 -3.71 6.50 -1.44
CA LEU A 56 -3.49 7.09 -2.76
C LEU A 56 -4.58 8.12 -3.10
N GLN A 57 -5.83 7.83 -2.74
CA GLN A 57 -6.95 8.75 -2.91
C GLN A 57 -6.81 10.01 -2.04
N SER A 58 -6.23 9.91 -0.84
CA SER A 58 -6.06 11.08 0.03
C SER A 58 -5.17 12.17 -0.58
N PHE A 59 -4.29 11.82 -1.54
CA PHE A 59 -3.49 12.81 -2.26
C PHE A 59 -4.29 13.59 -3.32
N ARG A 60 -5.54 13.23 -3.59
CA ARG A 60 -6.35 13.85 -4.65
C ARG A 60 -6.63 15.33 -4.39
N GLU A 61 -6.83 15.69 -3.11
CA GLU A 61 -7.07 17.08 -2.70
C GLU A 61 -5.85 17.98 -2.92
N GLU A 62 -4.64 17.45 -2.68
CA GLU A 62 -3.39 18.21 -2.86
C GLU A 62 -2.87 18.18 -4.30
N ASN A 63 -2.92 17.01 -4.94
CA ASN A 63 -2.41 16.81 -6.29
C ASN A 63 -3.16 15.66 -7.00
N PRO A 64 -4.24 15.98 -7.73
CA PRO A 64 -5.09 14.98 -8.38
C PRO A 64 -4.38 14.19 -9.48
N ALA A 65 -3.42 14.82 -10.18
CA ALA A 65 -2.63 14.15 -11.22
C ALA A 65 -1.72 13.07 -10.62
N ARG A 66 -1.01 13.39 -9.53
CA ARG A 66 -0.16 12.44 -8.80
C ARG A 66 -0.99 11.29 -8.23
N SER A 67 -2.12 11.59 -7.59
CA SER A 67 -3.04 10.57 -7.06
C SER A 67 -3.48 9.60 -8.16
N SER A 68 -3.88 10.14 -9.31
CA SER A 68 -4.34 9.33 -10.46
C SER A 68 -3.22 8.46 -11.03
N LEU A 69 -2.01 8.99 -11.24
CA LEU A 69 -0.86 8.23 -11.74
C LEU A 69 -0.48 7.08 -10.80
N MET A 70 -0.46 7.33 -9.49
CA MET A 70 -0.13 6.30 -8.50
C MET A 70 -1.22 5.23 -8.44
N MET A 71 -2.50 5.61 -8.46
CA MET A 71 -3.62 4.67 -8.46
C MET A 71 -3.62 3.81 -9.72
N GLN A 72 -3.43 4.40 -10.90
CA GLN A 72 -3.34 3.66 -12.16
C GLN A 72 -2.14 2.70 -12.16
N SER A 73 -1.00 3.15 -11.63
CA SER A 73 0.19 2.29 -11.50
C SER A 73 -0.08 1.10 -10.58
N TRP A 74 -0.81 1.29 -9.49
CA TRP A 74 -1.20 0.21 -8.58
C TRP A 74 -2.17 -0.77 -9.23
N LEU A 75 -3.25 -0.27 -9.84
CA LEU A 75 -4.29 -1.09 -10.49
C LEU A 75 -3.77 -1.88 -11.69
N ARG A 76 -2.65 -1.46 -12.30
CA ARG A 76 -2.00 -2.23 -13.36
C ARG A 76 -1.46 -3.58 -12.86
N PHE A 77 -1.09 -3.66 -11.58
CA PHE A 77 -0.44 -4.84 -10.99
C PHE A 77 -1.31 -5.55 -9.93
N SER A 78 -2.47 -5.01 -9.57
CA SER A 78 -3.44 -5.63 -8.66
C SER A 78 -4.36 -6.59 -9.39
#